data_AF-A0A7S2DG98-F1
#
_entry.id   AF-A0A7S2DG98-F1
#
_cell.length_a   1.000
_cell.length_b   1.000
_cell.length_c   1.000
_cell.angle_alpha   90.00
_cell.angle_beta   90.00
_cell.angle_gamma   90.00
#
_symmetry.space_group_name_H-M   'P 1'
#
loop_
_entity.id
_entity.type
_entity.pdbx_description
1 polymer ?
#
loop_
_entity_poly.entity_id
_entity_poly.type
_entity_poly.pdbx_seq_one_letter_code
_entity_poly.pdbx_strand_id
1 'polypeptide(L)'
;MIGDENFDVLYFSRAKQSAAPTLKKECSSTYDPLDAKSGGTKTDRNYFCASALDDPVPPEALVKGFRYGKDYVPLSLADREAMKVPSERSELQILAFSPVALTQPEDSIGDTKCIIPVIGNARSEAVVGALAKSLLVAKRQAIVRFVGRKNGDPQLGVLRHDSSCSEYARLILTQIPFDDDIRGYNFPPVNPKLLPSAKQRAAAATVVKQLSLADDAFHLESSFSPVLQRVKQTLIARARDPKVPLPEIDARVKAYMNPSQEMMVHAKSALKSFEEKFKFTAVEKASRKRKHFWSDMADTKDDSSSAPSSSGATGDGVKGEGNGAAVAAGSDGGKQEVGSLNPVEDFDRMMKSVKLVEKALELMRERIIVFVTQGGTAAYRKKAVLCVKALREGCLRESESALFNRFMRDTVKANHETLLEEVQKAGLTLISEEEDSAVYDVTADDAMAFLSTQVKSQAASIVPQDGEDSDESLFDDLE
;
A
#
# COMPACT_ATOMS: atom_id res chain seq x y z
N MET A 1 -15.61 28.91 26.47
CA MET A 1 -15.47 30.38 26.51
C MET A 1 -16.51 31.00 25.59
N ILE A 2 -17.24 32.00 26.08
CA ILE A 2 -18.18 32.81 25.29
C ILE A 2 -17.82 34.27 25.56
N GLY A 3 -17.12 34.92 24.64
CA GLY A 3 -16.42 36.18 24.95
C GLY A 3 -15.40 35.94 26.06
N ASP A 4 -15.44 36.78 27.10
CA ASP A 4 -14.55 36.70 28.26
C ASP A 4 -15.03 35.72 29.36
N GLU A 5 -16.24 35.17 29.20
CA GLU A 5 -16.86 34.29 30.19
C GLU A 5 -16.42 32.83 30.02
N ASN A 6 -16.05 32.21 31.14
CA ASN A 6 -15.55 30.84 31.22
C ASN A 6 -16.44 29.97 32.12
N PHE A 7 -16.72 28.76 31.64
CA PHE A 7 -17.45 27.73 32.38
C PHE A 7 -17.04 26.36 31.86
N ASP A 8 -17.17 25.36 32.72
CA ASP A 8 -16.80 24.00 32.40
C ASP A 8 -17.95 23.27 31.70
N VAL A 9 -17.59 22.42 30.75
CA VAL A 9 -18.50 21.51 30.03
C VAL A 9 -17.84 20.15 29.90
N LEU A 10 -18.66 19.11 29.72
CA LEU A 10 -18.18 17.78 29.36
C LEU A 10 -18.44 17.54 27.89
N TYR A 11 -17.54 16.79 27.25
CA TYR A 11 -17.77 16.30 25.90
C TYR A 11 -17.52 14.80 25.79
N PHE A 12 -18.26 14.14 24.90
CA PHE A 12 -18.07 12.73 24.54
C PHE A 12 -18.28 12.53 23.05
N SER A 13 -17.72 11.44 22.50
CA SER A 13 -17.95 11.07 21.11
C SER A 13 -19.37 10.52 20.95
N ARG A 14 -20.17 11.13 20.07
CA ARG A 14 -21.51 10.64 19.71
C ARG A 14 -21.41 9.53 18.65
N ALA A 15 -20.63 9.79 17.61
CA ALA A 15 -20.41 8.85 16.52
C ALA A 15 -18.91 8.74 16.28
N LYS A 16 -18.43 7.50 16.19
CA LYS A 16 -17.04 7.17 15.91
C LYS A 16 -16.98 5.86 15.13
N GLN A 17 -16.09 5.81 14.14
CA GLN A 17 -15.87 4.58 13.40
C GLN A 17 -15.32 3.47 14.31
N SER A 18 -15.96 2.31 14.31
CA SER A 18 -15.46 1.12 15.00
C SER A 18 -14.28 0.51 14.24
N ALA A 19 -13.15 0.30 14.90
CA ALA A 19 -11.99 -0.37 14.32
C ALA A 19 -12.12 -1.90 14.42
N ALA A 20 -11.63 -2.61 13.41
CA ALA A 20 -11.43 -4.06 13.48
C ALA A 20 -10.22 -4.39 14.38
N PRO A 21 -10.16 -5.57 15.01
CA PRO A 21 -8.99 -5.99 15.78
C PRO A 21 -7.74 -6.08 14.90
N THR A 22 -6.60 -5.68 15.44
CA THR A 22 -5.30 -5.75 14.77
C THR A 22 -4.72 -7.16 14.87
N LEU A 23 -4.20 -7.69 13.76
CA LEU A 23 -3.53 -8.98 13.73
C LEU A 23 -2.02 -8.82 13.97
N LYS A 24 -1.43 -9.78 14.71
CA LYS A 24 0.02 -9.89 14.86
C LYS A 24 0.58 -10.80 13.77
N LYS A 25 1.84 -10.58 13.40
CA LYS A 25 2.58 -11.45 12.48
C LYS A 25 3.30 -12.51 13.29
N GLU A 26 2.99 -13.77 13.00
CA GLU A 26 3.57 -14.93 13.66
C GLU A 26 4.21 -15.85 12.63
N CYS A 27 5.33 -16.46 12.99
CA CYS A 27 6.05 -17.40 12.15
C CYS A 27 5.40 -18.78 12.26
N SER A 28 4.96 -19.34 11.13
CA SER A 28 4.24 -20.62 11.11
C SER A 28 5.04 -21.81 11.64
N SER A 29 6.38 -21.78 11.54
CA SER A 29 7.23 -22.89 11.99
C SER A 29 7.49 -22.89 13.49
N THR A 30 7.43 -21.73 14.14
CA THR A 30 7.69 -21.59 15.59
C THR A 30 6.43 -21.23 16.39
N TYR A 31 5.28 -21.18 15.72
CA TYR A 31 4.00 -20.90 16.35
C TYR A 31 3.44 -22.15 17.03
N ASP A 32 3.16 -22.02 18.32
CA ASP A 32 2.46 -22.99 19.15
C ASP A 32 1.10 -22.39 19.59
N PRO A 33 -0.03 -22.99 19.17
CA PRO A 33 -1.37 -22.56 19.59
C PRO A 33 -1.60 -22.53 21.11
N LEU A 34 -0.82 -23.26 21.91
CA LEU A 34 -0.96 -23.32 23.37
C LEU A 34 -0.09 -22.30 24.11
N ASP A 35 0.92 -21.72 23.44
CA ASP A 35 1.77 -20.68 23.99
C ASP A 35 1.58 -19.36 23.23
N ALA A 36 0.90 -18.40 23.87
CA ALA A 36 0.62 -17.07 23.32
C ALA A 36 1.88 -16.21 23.07
N LYS A 37 3.06 -16.62 23.55
CA LYS A 37 4.33 -15.93 23.31
C LYS A 37 5.17 -16.56 22.19
N SER A 38 4.76 -17.72 21.67
CA SER A 38 5.43 -18.43 20.58
C SER A 38 5.24 -17.71 19.23
N GLY A 39 6.05 -18.07 18.23
CA GLY A 39 5.90 -17.54 16.87
C GLY A 39 6.20 -16.05 16.68
N GLY A 40 6.63 -15.31 17.72
CA GLY A 40 6.87 -13.88 17.65
C GLY A 40 7.89 -13.49 16.58
N THR A 41 7.53 -12.51 15.74
CA THR A 41 8.45 -11.96 14.71
C THR A 41 8.96 -10.58 15.14
N LYS A 42 10.26 -10.34 14.95
CA LYS A 42 10.87 -9.01 15.10
C LYS A 42 11.07 -8.41 13.71
N THR A 43 10.65 -7.17 13.52
CA THR A 43 10.91 -6.43 12.29
C THR A 43 12.13 -5.55 12.54
N ASP A 44 13.23 -5.85 11.86
CA ASP A 44 14.39 -4.97 11.81
C ASP A 44 14.29 -4.05 10.58
N ARG A 45 14.62 -2.77 10.74
CA ARG A 45 14.47 -1.75 9.69
C ARG A 45 15.80 -1.05 9.46
N ASN A 46 16.42 -1.39 8.34
CA ASN A 46 17.66 -0.75 7.89
C ASN A 46 17.36 0.30 6.82
N TYR A 47 18.04 1.45 6.92
CA TYR A 47 17.93 2.56 5.99
C TYR A 47 19.21 2.63 5.17
N PHE A 48 19.10 2.84 3.87
CA PHE A 48 20.25 2.92 2.96
C PHE A 48 20.18 4.21 2.16
N CYS A 49 21.35 4.77 1.85
CA CYS A 49 21.41 5.92 0.97
C CYS A 49 21.19 5.48 -0.48
N ALA A 50 20.48 6.28 -1.28
CA ALA A 50 20.29 5.96 -2.70
C ALA A 50 21.61 5.90 -3.49
N SER A 51 22.65 6.62 -3.05
CA SER A 51 23.99 6.62 -3.65
C SER A 51 24.93 5.56 -3.08
N ALA A 52 24.61 5.00 -1.91
CA ALA A 52 25.42 4.00 -1.21
C ALA A 52 24.48 2.98 -0.56
N LEU A 53 24.20 1.91 -1.30
CA LEU A 53 23.25 0.86 -0.91
C LEU A 53 23.86 -0.19 0.02
N ASP A 54 25.18 -0.21 0.15
CA ASP A 54 25.90 -1.23 0.90
C ASP A 54 26.06 -0.86 2.39
N ASP A 55 26.07 0.44 2.70
CA ASP A 55 26.27 0.93 4.06
C ASP A 55 24.93 1.36 4.70
N PRO A 56 24.48 0.69 5.77
CA PRO A 56 23.27 1.09 6.47
C PRO A 56 23.50 2.41 7.23
N VAL A 57 22.57 3.34 7.09
CA VAL A 57 22.57 4.62 7.80
C VAL A 57 21.97 4.42 9.19
N PRO A 58 22.67 4.84 10.28
CA PRO A 58 22.16 4.70 11.63
C PRO A 58 20.93 5.59 11.85
N PRO A 59 19.95 5.16 12.67
CA PRO A 59 18.73 5.93 12.92
C PRO A 59 18.97 7.34 13.47
N GLU A 60 20.05 7.55 14.22
CA GLU A 60 20.42 8.84 14.83
C GLU A 60 20.86 9.87 13.79
N ALA A 61 21.40 9.43 12.65
CA ALA A 61 21.76 10.29 11.54
C ALA A 61 20.55 10.69 10.67
N LEU A 62 19.37 10.10 10.91
CA LEU A 62 18.17 10.36 10.13
C LEU A 62 17.41 11.58 10.67
N VAL A 63 17.24 12.59 9.83
CA VAL A 63 16.35 13.73 10.10
C VAL A 63 15.15 13.67 9.18
N LYS A 64 13.97 13.98 9.70
CA LYS A 64 12.74 13.98 8.91
C LYS A 64 12.72 15.19 7.96
N GLY A 65 12.86 14.92 6.68
CA GLY A 65 12.68 15.90 5.61
C GLY A 65 11.21 16.10 5.23
N PHE A 66 10.79 17.35 5.07
CA PHE A 66 9.49 17.73 4.52
C PHE A 66 9.71 18.34 3.15
N ARG A 67 8.84 17.99 2.21
CA ARG A 67 8.93 18.54 0.86
C ARG A 67 8.28 19.91 0.84
N TYR A 68 9.04 20.92 0.41
CA TYR A 68 8.54 22.28 0.15
C TYR A 68 8.81 22.61 -1.32
N GLY A 69 7.77 22.44 -2.15
CA GLY A 69 7.91 22.52 -3.61
C GLY A 69 8.81 21.39 -4.15
N LYS A 70 9.97 21.76 -4.70
CA LYS A 70 10.96 20.81 -5.23
C LYS A 70 12.00 20.38 -4.19
N ASP A 71 12.19 21.19 -3.15
CA ASP A 71 13.26 21.02 -2.18
C ASP A 71 12.80 20.21 -0.97
N TYR A 72 13.77 19.62 -0.27
CA TYR A 72 13.57 18.96 1.01
C TYR A 72 14.11 19.85 2.13
N VAL A 73 13.22 20.24 3.05
CA VAL A 73 13.56 21.00 4.25
C VAL A 73 13.61 20.02 5.43
N PRO A 74 14.78 19.77 6.04
CA PRO A 74 14.87 18.97 7.25
C PRO A 74 14.26 19.74 8.43
N LEU A 75 13.36 19.10 9.18
CA LEU A 75 12.86 19.64 10.45
C LEU A 75 13.07 18.63 11.57
N SER A 76 13.74 19.07 12.64
CA SER A 76 13.92 18.27 13.84
C SER A 76 12.60 18.10 14.60
N LEU A 77 12.57 17.16 15.55
CA LEU A 77 11.40 17.01 16.43
C LEU A 77 11.20 18.25 17.32
N ALA A 78 12.29 18.86 17.81
CA ALA A 78 12.23 20.06 18.64
C ALA A 78 11.64 21.25 17.87
N ASP A 79 12.06 21.49 16.63
CA ASP A 79 11.51 22.57 15.79
C ASP A 79 10.01 22.36 15.55
N ARG A 80 9.61 21.11 15.28
CA ARG A 80 8.20 20.77 15.06
C ARG A 80 7.34 20.97 16.30
N GLU A 81 7.89 20.75 17.49
CA GLU A 81 7.18 21.01 18.73
C GLU A 81 7.10 22.49 19.05
N ALA A 82 8.17 23.25 18.79
CA ALA A 82 8.21 24.71 18.95
C ALA A 82 7.25 25.44 18.00
N MET A 83 6.99 24.88 16.81
CA MET A 83 6.04 25.44 15.83
C MET A 83 4.56 25.17 16.14
N LYS A 84 4.24 24.29 17.10
CA LYS A 84 2.84 24.03 17.46
C LYS A 84 2.24 25.24 18.16
N VAL A 85 0.96 25.50 17.90
CA VAL A 85 0.19 26.48 18.66
C VAL A 85 0.06 25.98 20.11
N PRO A 86 0.60 26.69 21.11
CA PRO A 86 0.53 26.25 22.49
C PRO A 86 -0.93 26.27 22.95
N SER A 87 -1.34 25.22 23.66
CA SER A 87 -2.62 25.18 24.33
C SER A 87 -2.47 24.49 25.67
N GLU A 88 -2.82 25.17 26.76
CA GLU A 88 -2.60 24.68 28.11
C GLU A 88 -3.58 23.56 28.51
N ARG A 89 -4.79 23.60 27.97
CA ARG A 89 -5.90 22.69 28.29
C ARG A 89 -6.81 22.43 27.10
N SER A 90 -7.72 21.49 27.27
CA SER A 90 -8.86 21.32 26.37
C SER A 90 -9.71 22.58 26.39
N GLU A 91 -10.07 23.10 25.21
CA GLU A 91 -10.70 24.41 25.08
C GLU A 91 -11.79 24.36 24.01
N LEU A 92 -12.94 24.95 24.34
CA LEU A 92 -14.04 25.20 23.40
C LEU A 92 -14.38 26.69 23.46
N GLN A 93 -14.09 27.40 22.39
CA GLN A 93 -14.30 28.84 22.27
C GLN A 93 -15.32 29.15 21.19
N ILE A 94 -16.38 29.89 21.52
CA ILE A 94 -17.30 30.42 20.52
C ILE A 94 -16.65 31.63 19.84
N LEU A 95 -16.53 31.56 18.51
CA LEU A 95 -15.97 32.62 17.68
C LEU A 95 -17.07 33.53 17.13
N ALA A 96 -18.16 32.94 16.63
CA ALA A 96 -19.25 33.65 15.98
C ALA A 96 -20.55 32.84 16.00
N PHE A 97 -21.65 33.47 15.59
CA PHE A 97 -22.92 32.80 15.34
C PHE A 97 -23.32 32.95 13.87
N SER A 98 -23.71 31.85 13.24
CA SER A 98 -24.17 31.83 11.84
C SER A 98 -25.58 31.23 11.73
N PRO A 99 -26.34 31.53 10.67
CA PRO A 99 -27.54 30.77 10.32
C PRO A 99 -27.20 29.29 10.10
N VAL A 100 -28.10 28.39 10.50
CA VAL A 100 -27.92 26.93 10.28
C VAL A 100 -27.89 26.59 8.78
N ALA A 101 -28.62 27.34 7.95
CA ALA A 101 -28.74 27.11 6.52
C ALA A 101 -27.43 27.30 5.72
N LEU A 102 -26.40 27.94 6.29
CA LEU A 102 -25.12 28.15 5.60
C LEU A 102 -24.23 26.92 5.56
N THR A 103 -24.53 25.91 6.36
CA THR A 103 -23.73 24.68 6.46
C THR A 103 -24.61 23.49 6.19
N GLN A 104 -24.17 22.64 5.29
CA GLN A 104 -24.84 21.40 4.93
C GLN A 104 -24.21 20.20 5.63
N PRO A 105 -24.92 19.05 5.71
CA PRO A 105 -24.33 17.83 6.24
C PRO A 105 -23.05 17.39 5.51
N GLU A 106 -22.95 17.67 4.20
CA GLU A 106 -21.79 17.40 3.36
C GLU A 106 -20.53 18.20 3.73
N ASP A 107 -20.69 19.35 4.41
CA ASP A 107 -19.57 20.16 4.90
C ASP A 107 -18.98 19.61 6.21
N SER A 108 -19.50 18.51 6.74
CA SER A 108 -19.07 17.96 8.02
C SER A 108 -17.86 17.04 7.87
N ILE A 109 -16.83 17.24 8.70
CA ILE A 109 -15.63 16.41 8.72
C ILE A 109 -15.53 15.66 10.06
N GLY A 110 -15.05 14.41 9.98
CA GLY A 110 -14.62 13.64 11.14
C GLY A 110 -15.75 13.20 12.08
N ASP A 111 -15.36 12.88 13.32
CA ASP A 111 -16.26 12.35 14.33
C ASP A 111 -17.12 13.44 14.98
N THR A 112 -18.41 13.14 15.15
CA THR A 112 -19.37 14.00 15.84
C THR A 112 -19.22 13.86 17.36
N LYS A 113 -19.14 15.00 18.04
CA LYS A 113 -19.03 15.09 19.50
C LYS A 113 -20.30 15.67 20.08
N CYS A 114 -20.55 15.36 21.33
CA CYS A 114 -21.67 15.87 22.09
C CYS A 114 -21.14 16.68 23.27
N ILE A 115 -21.68 17.88 23.48
CA ILE A 115 -21.37 18.76 24.60
C ILE A 115 -22.56 18.78 25.55
N ILE A 116 -22.30 18.53 26.82
CA ILE A 116 -23.27 18.55 27.91
C ILE A 116 -22.74 19.43 29.05
N PRO A 117 -23.63 19.97 29.91
CA PRO A 117 -23.18 20.65 31.11
C PRO A 117 -22.46 19.69 32.07
N VAL A 118 -21.61 20.24 32.94
CA VAL A 118 -21.01 19.46 34.04
C VAL A 118 -22.12 19.11 35.03
N ILE A 119 -22.28 17.81 35.29
CA ILE A 119 -23.30 17.28 36.18
C ILE A 119 -23.11 17.87 37.59
N GLY A 120 -24.15 18.48 38.15
CA GLY A 120 -24.11 19.08 39.49
C GLY A 120 -23.56 20.51 39.53
N ASN A 121 -23.21 21.09 38.37
CA ASN A 121 -22.85 22.49 38.27
C ASN A 121 -24.01 23.31 37.68
N ALA A 122 -24.78 23.95 38.57
CA ALA A 122 -25.95 24.76 38.19
C ALA A 122 -25.63 25.88 37.18
N ARG A 123 -24.43 26.48 37.25
CA ARG A 123 -24.00 27.52 36.30
C ARG A 123 -23.80 26.92 34.90
N SER A 124 -23.12 25.78 34.81
CA SER A 124 -22.91 25.07 33.55
C SER A 124 -24.23 24.65 32.91
N GLU A 125 -25.14 24.07 33.71
CA GLU A 125 -26.48 23.63 33.28
C GLU A 125 -27.31 24.79 32.74
N ALA A 126 -27.35 25.92 33.46
CA ALA A 126 -28.08 27.11 33.04
C ALA A 126 -27.53 27.67 31.71
N VAL A 127 -26.20 27.77 31.59
CA VAL A 127 -25.56 28.34 30.38
C VAL A 127 -25.73 27.43 29.16
N VAL A 128 -25.47 26.13 29.28
CA VAL A 128 -25.64 25.18 28.16
C VAL A 128 -27.12 25.09 27.76
N GLY A 129 -28.04 25.07 28.74
CA GLY A 129 -29.48 25.11 28.51
C GLY A 129 -29.95 26.36 27.78
N ALA A 130 -29.54 27.53 28.26
CA ALA A 130 -29.86 28.81 27.63
C ALA A 130 -29.28 28.89 26.21
N LEU A 131 -28.04 28.46 26.00
CA LEU A 131 -27.39 28.46 24.69
C LEU A 131 -28.11 27.52 23.71
N ALA A 132 -28.37 26.28 24.11
CA ALA A 132 -29.06 25.30 23.27
C ALA A 132 -30.45 25.78 22.85
N LYS A 133 -31.23 26.31 23.79
CA LYS A 133 -32.56 26.87 23.51
C LYS A 133 -32.48 28.11 22.61
N SER A 134 -31.51 28.99 22.85
CA SER A 134 -31.32 30.20 22.05
C SER A 134 -30.94 29.88 20.60
N LEU A 135 -30.03 28.91 20.39
CA LEU A 135 -29.65 28.45 19.06
C LEU A 135 -30.85 27.86 18.29
N LEU A 136 -31.69 27.06 18.97
CA LEU A 136 -32.90 26.49 18.39
C LEU A 136 -33.90 27.58 17.99
N VAL A 137 -34.26 28.48 18.91
CA VAL A 137 -35.26 29.54 18.67
C VAL A 137 -34.78 30.51 17.59
N ALA A 138 -33.51 30.89 17.62
CA ALA A 138 -32.94 31.81 16.64
C ALA A 138 -32.62 31.15 15.28
N LYS A 139 -32.75 29.83 15.15
CA LYS A 139 -32.30 29.05 13.97
C LYS A 139 -30.84 29.36 13.59
N ARG A 140 -30.00 29.48 14.61
CA ARG A 140 -28.57 29.78 14.49
C ARG A 140 -27.72 28.63 15.05
N GLN A 141 -26.48 28.60 14.64
CA GLN A 141 -25.42 27.73 15.17
C GLN A 141 -24.25 28.60 15.63
N ALA A 142 -23.43 28.09 16.53
CA ALA A 142 -22.20 28.75 16.93
C ALA A 142 -21.01 28.17 16.15
N ILE A 143 -20.21 29.04 15.54
CA ILE A 143 -18.89 28.68 15.01
C ILE A 143 -17.91 28.66 16.18
N VAL A 144 -17.17 27.57 16.32
CA VAL A 144 -16.32 27.34 17.48
C VAL A 144 -14.91 26.92 17.08
N ARG A 145 -13.93 27.35 17.87
CA ARG A 145 -12.60 26.75 17.92
C ARG A 145 -12.60 25.68 19.01
N PHE A 146 -12.21 24.47 18.66
CA PHE A 146 -12.15 23.34 19.58
C PHE A 146 -10.75 22.74 19.61
N VAL A 147 -10.17 22.61 20.80
CA VAL A 147 -8.90 21.94 21.05
C VAL A 147 -9.15 20.82 22.06
N GLY A 148 -9.06 19.57 21.62
CA GLY A 148 -9.44 18.43 22.47
C GLY A 148 -8.47 18.12 23.61
N ARG A 149 -7.17 18.38 23.43
CA ARG A 149 -6.09 18.03 24.36
C ARG A 149 -5.01 19.11 24.40
N LYS A 150 -4.21 19.13 25.46
CA LYS A 150 -3.03 20.01 25.60
C LYS A 150 -2.13 19.89 24.37
N ASN A 151 -1.74 21.02 23.79
CA ASN A 151 -0.97 21.14 22.55
C ASN A 151 -1.53 20.32 21.37
N GLY A 152 -2.85 20.09 21.36
CA GLY A 152 -3.55 19.47 20.25
C GLY A 152 -3.84 20.47 19.14
N ASP A 153 -4.00 19.96 17.92
CA ASP A 153 -4.32 20.79 16.76
C ASP A 153 -5.72 21.40 16.92
N PRO A 154 -5.87 22.72 16.74
CA PRO A 154 -7.18 23.38 16.81
C PRO A 154 -8.06 22.94 15.65
N GLN A 155 -9.31 22.64 15.97
CA GLN A 155 -10.35 22.29 15.02
C GLN A 155 -11.33 23.44 14.90
N LEU A 156 -11.73 23.77 13.68
CA LEU A 156 -12.88 24.64 13.44
C LEU A 156 -14.15 23.78 13.41
N GLY A 157 -15.17 24.19 14.13
CA GLY A 157 -16.40 23.41 14.22
C GLY A 157 -17.65 24.27 14.33
N VAL A 158 -18.78 23.59 14.27
CA VAL A 158 -20.11 24.14 14.47
C VAL A 158 -20.78 23.45 15.63
N LEU A 159 -21.38 24.25 16.51
CA LEU A 159 -22.13 23.81 17.67
C LEU A 159 -23.61 24.09 17.44
N ARG A 160 -24.42 23.02 17.46
CA ARG A 160 -25.87 23.07 17.17
C ARG A 160 -26.66 22.49 18.32
N HIS A 161 -27.90 22.94 18.48
CA HIS A 161 -28.86 22.28 19.37
C HIS A 161 -29.15 20.86 18.88
N ASP A 162 -29.16 19.90 19.80
CA ASP A 162 -29.55 18.54 19.50
C ASP A 162 -31.06 18.33 19.65
N SER A 163 -31.78 18.24 18.54
CA SER A 163 -33.22 17.98 18.55
C SER A 163 -33.60 16.54 18.91
N SER A 164 -32.65 15.61 18.99
CA SER A 164 -32.92 14.20 19.32
C SER A 164 -33.04 13.92 20.83
N CYS A 165 -32.74 14.89 21.70
CA CYS A 165 -32.83 14.74 23.15
C CYS A 165 -33.73 15.82 23.75
N SER A 166 -34.81 15.39 24.40
CA SER A 166 -35.76 16.26 25.09
C SER A 166 -35.53 16.34 26.60
N GLU A 167 -34.81 15.38 27.18
CA GLU A 167 -34.64 15.23 28.63
C GLU A 167 -33.70 16.28 29.25
N TYR A 168 -32.63 16.65 28.54
CA TYR A 168 -31.66 17.63 29.01
C TYR A 168 -31.04 18.41 27.85
N ALA A 169 -30.50 19.59 28.17
CA ALA A 169 -29.87 20.44 27.18
C ALA A 169 -28.58 19.83 26.66
N ARG A 170 -28.54 19.61 25.34
CA ARG A 170 -27.44 18.94 24.65
C ARG A 170 -27.08 19.69 23.37
N LEU A 171 -25.78 19.81 23.11
CA LEU A 171 -25.26 20.43 21.89
C LEU A 171 -24.44 19.40 21.10
N ILE A 172 -24.53 19.46 19.77
CA ILE A 172 -23.74 18.65 18.85
C ILE A 172 -22.61 19.52 18.31
N LEU A 173 -21.38 19.04 18.45
CA LEU A 173 -20.19 19.62 17.86
C LEU A 173 -19.76 18.78 16.65
N THR A 174 -19.71 19.41 15.49
CA THR A 174 -19.22 18.81 14.23
C THR A 174 -18.11 19.67 13.68
N GLN A 175 -17.00 19.07 13.23
CA GLN A 175 -15.91 19.81 12.60
C GLN A 175 -16.31 20.22 11.17
N ILE A 176 -15.87 21.40 10.74
CA ILE A 176 -16.05 21.92 9.37
C ILE A 176 -14.69 22.07 8.68
N PRO A 177 -14.62 22.02 7.34
CA PRO A 177 -13.39 22.17 6.58
C PRO A 177 -12.71 23.51 6.80
N PHE A 178 -11.38 23.50 6.74
CA PHE A 178 -10.61 24.68 6.38
C PHE A 178 -10.58 24.87 4.85
N ASP A 179 -10.10 26.02 4.40
CA ASP A 179 -9.98 26.32 2.96
C ASP A 179 -9.17 25.25 2.22
N ASP A 180 -8.09 24.76 2.84
CA ASP A 180 -7.22 23.71 2.30
C ASP A 180 -7.91 22.33 2.17
N ASP A 181 -9.01 22.09 2.90
CA ASP A 181 -9.76 20.83 2.84
C ASP A 181 -10.75 20.79 1.64
N ILE A 182 -11.13 21.96 1.12
CA ILE A 182 -12.14 22.10 0.08
C ILE A 182 -11.53 21.78 -1.28
N ARG A 183 -12.16 20.85 -2.02
CA ARG A 183 -11.73 20.47 -3.37
C ARG A 183 -12.67 21.05 -4.41
N GLY A 184 -12.22 22.11 -5.10
CA GLY A 184 -12.95 22.76 -6.18
C GLY A 184 -13.00 21.96 -7.48
N TYR A 185 -13.54 20.74 -7.46
CA TYR A 185 -13.74 19.96 -8.68
C TYR A 185 -14.87 20.56 -9.52
N ASN A 186 -14.53 20.99 -10.73
CA ASN A 186 -15.52 21.48 -11.68
C ASN A 186 -16.11 20.31 -12.48
N PHE A 187 -17.38 20.02 -12.23
CA PHE A 187 -18.13 19.04 -13.02
C PHE A 187 -18.99 19.77 -14.06
N PRO A 188 -18.99 19.34 -15.34
CA PRO A 188 -19.90 19.90 -16.32
C PRO A 188 -21.35 19.62 -15.91
N PRO A 189 -22.30 20.52 -16.20
CA PRO A 189 -23.71 20.26 -15.97
C PRO A 189 -24.15 19.03 -16.78
N VAL A 190 -25.18 18.33 -16.30
CA VAL A 190 -25.74 17.17 -16.99
C VAL A 190 -26.13 17.56 -18.41
N ASN A 191 -25.61 16.83 -19.39
CA ASN A 191 -25.84 17.12 -20.81
C ASN A 191 -27.35 17.07 -21.12
N PRO A 192 -27.96 18.13 -21.69
CA PRO A 192 -29.38 18.16 -21.98
C PRO A 192 -29.82 17.08 -22.98
N LYS A 193 -28.91 16.58 -23.82
CA LYS A 193 -29.18 15.46 -24.74
C LYS A 193 -29.34 14.12 -24.03
N LEU A 194 -28.81 13.99 -22.81
CA LEU A 194 -28.90 12.80 -21.96
C LEU A 194 -30.09 12.86 -20.99
N LEU A 195 -30.97 13.86 -21.13
CA LEU A 195 -32.15 13.96 -20.28
C LEU A 195 -33.09 12.77 -20.50
N PRO A 196 -33.61 12.15 -19.43
CA PRO A 196 -34.47 10.99 -19.56
C PRO A 196 -35.82 11.35 -20.17
N SER A 197 -36.29 10.49 -21.06
CA SER A 197 -37.63 10.59 -21.66
C SER A 197 -38.74 10.53 -20.58
N ALA A 198 -39.95 10.98 -20.91
CA ALA A 198 -41.09 10.90 -19.99
C ALA A 198 -41.37 9.45 -19.54
N LYS A 199 -41.21 8.46 -20.44
CA LYS A 199 -41.37 7.04 -20.13
C LYS A 199 -40.33 6.51 -19.15
N GLN A 200 -39.08 6.95 -19.31
CA GLN A 200 -37.96 6.61 -18.42
C GLN A 200 -38.15 7.23 -17.03
N ARG A 201 -38.54 8.51 -16.97
CA ARG A 201 -38.87 9.18 -15.70
C ARG A 201 -40.03 8.51 -14.97
N ALA A 202 -41.08 8.13 -15.68
CA ALA A 202 -42.21 7.40 -15.09
C ALA A 202 -41.77 6.03 -14.53
N ALA A 203 -40.92 5.30 -15.24
CA ALA A 203 -40.39 4.02 -14.74
C ALA A 203 -39.52 4.21 -13.48
N ALA A 204 -38.64 5.21 -13.47
CA ALA A 204 -37.82 5.56 -12.31
C ALA A 204 -38.69 5.93 -11.11
N ALA A 205 -39.72 6.77 -11.31
CA ALA A 205 -40.64 7.17 -10.25
C ALA A 205 -41.39 5.98 -9.65
N THR A 206 -41.80 5.01 -10.48
CA THR A 206 -42.44 3.77 -9.99
C THR A 206 -41.48 2.95 -9.14
N VAL A 207 -40.21 2.81 -9.56
CA VAL A 207 -39.18 2.10 -8.77
C VAL A 207 -38.96 2.78 -7.42
N VAL A 208 -38.79 4.11 -7.42
CA VAL A 208 -38.65 4.89 -6.17
C VAL A 208 -39.86 4.70 -5.26
N LYS A 209 -41.08 4.75 -5.80
CA LYS A 209 -42.31 4.55 -5.01
C LYS A 209 -42.40 3.15 -4.40
N GLN A 210 -41.97 2.11 -5.12
CA GLN A 210 -42.04 0.72 -4.65
C GLN A 210 -40.89 0.31 -3.72
N LEU A 211 -39.74 0.99 -3.80
CA LEU A 211 -38.55 0.74 -2.97
C LEU A 211 -38.34 1.81 -1.88
N SER A 212 -39.28 2.75 -1.72
CA SER A 212 -39.20 3.75 -0.65
C SER A 212 -39.34 3.04 0.69
N LEU A 213 -38.35 3.24 1.56
CA LEU A 213 -38.43 2.80 2.95
C LEU A 213 -39.31 3.80 3.72
N ALA A 214 -40.23 3.29 4.54
CA ALA A 214 -40.86 4.12 5.56
C ALA A 214 -39.84 4.41 6.68
N ASP A 215 -39.99 5.53 7.37
CA ASP A 215 -39.03 6.00 8.39
C ASP A 215 -38.73 4.96 9.49
N ASP A 216 -39.68 4.07 9.77
CA ASP A 216 -39.57 3.02 10.81
C ASP A 216 -39.22 1.62 10.26
N ALA A 217 -39.07 1.45 8.95
CA ALA A 217 -38.93 0.12 8.35
C ALA A 217 -37.50 -0.43 8.39
N PHE A 218 -36.49 0.43 8.56
CA PHE A 218 -35.08 0.03 8.48
C PHE A 218 -34.18 0.82 9.43
N HIS A 219 -33.98 0.29 10.62
CA HIS A 219 -33.11 0.88 11.64
C HIS A 219 -31.64 0.50 11.41
N LEU A 220 -30.99 1.16 10.45
CA LEU A 220 -29.54 1.03 10.23
C LEU A 220 -28.73 1.39 11.48
N GLU A 221 -29.19 2.38 12.25
CA GLU A 221 -28.50 2.86 13.46
C GLU A 221 -28.47 1.82 14.59
N SER A 222 -29.46 0.93 14.66
CA SER A 222 -29.49 -0.17 15.65
C SER A 222 -28.84 -1.45 15.14
N SER A 223 -28.44 -1.48 13.87
CA SER A 223 -27.79 -2.63 13.25
C SER A 223 -26.32 -2.71 13.64
N PHE A 224 -25.82 -3.94 13.84
CA PHE A 224 -24.42 -4.16 14.18
C PHE A 224 -23.51 -4.16 12.95
N SER A 225 -22.23 -3.82 13.14
CA SER A 225 -21.23 -3.90 12.07
C SER A 225 -21.07 -5.35 11.57
N PRO A 226 -21.37 -5.63 10.28
CA PRO A 226 -21.27 -6.99 9.74
C PRO A 226 -19.83 -7.49 9.72
N VAL A 227 -18.85 -6.59 9.57
CA VAL A 227 -17.42 -6.92 9.60
C VAL A 227 -17.01 -7.48 10.95
N LEU A 228 -17.40 -6.81 12.05
CA LEU A 228 -17.08 -7.28 13.40
C LEU A 228 -17.77 -8.61 13.72
N GLN A 229 -19.02 -8.78 13.29
CA GLN A 229 -19.74 -10.04 13.47
C GLN A 229 -19.05 -11.18 12.70
N ARG A 230 -18.63 -10.91 11.46
CA ARG A 230 -17.90 -11.87 10.63
C ARG A 230 -16.57 -12.29 11.26
N VAL A 231 -15.81 -11.34 11.79
CA VAL A 231 -14.56 -11.63 12.51
C VAL A 231 -14.83 -12.50 13.73
N LYS A 232 -15.80 -12.14 14.57
CA LYS A 232 -16.16 -12.91 15.77
C LYS A 232 -16.63 -14.33 15.43
N GLN A 233 -17.48 -14.49 14.41
CA GLN A 233 -17.94 -15.78 13.92
C GLN A 233 -16.76 -16.66 13.48
N THR A 234 -15.83 -16.08 12.72
CA THR A 234 -14.64 -16.79 12.24
C THR A 234 -13.72 -17.19 13.39
N LEU A 235 -13.51 -16.28 14.35
CA LEU A 235 -12.71 -16.56 15.55
C LEU A 235 -13.30 -17.72 16.35
N ILE A 236 -14.61 -17.74 16.60
CA ILE A 236 -15.28 -18.82 17.34
C ILE A 236 -15.14 -20.15 16.59
N ALA A 237 -15.32 -20.15 15.26
CA ALA A 237 -15.19 -21.36 14.44
C ALA A 237 -13.75 -21.92 14.49
N ARG A 238 -12.74 -21.06 14.27
CA ARG A 238 -11.32 -21.44 14.29
C ARG A 238 -10.79 -21.78 15.68
N ALA A 239 -11.35 -21.17 16.73
CA ALA A 239 -11.01 -21.51 18.11
C ALA A 239 -11.50 -22.92 18.51
N ARG A 240 -12.60 -23.39 17.91
CA ARG A 240 -13.10 -24.77 18.11
C ARG A 240 -12.36 -25.78 17.25
N ASP A 241 -12.17 -25.45 15.97
CA ASP A 241 -11.43 -26.26 15.02
C ASP A 241 -10.48 -25.38 14.19
N PRO A 242 -9.16 -25.47 14.42
CA PRO A 242 -8.19 -24.68 13.68
C PRO A 242 -8.21 -24.92 12.17
N LYS A 243 -8.69 -26.07 11.69
CA LYS A 243 -8.64 -26.46 10.27
C LYS A 243 -9.93 -26.17 9.50
N VAL A 244 -11.02 -25.81 10.17
CA VAL A 244 -12.33 -25.56 9.54
C VAL A 244 -12.21 -24.47 8.46
N PRO A 245 -12.79 -24.62 7.25
CA PRO A 245 -12.83 -23.53 6.27
C PRO A 245 -13.56 -22.31 6.86
N LEU A 246 -13.37 -21.14 6.23
CA LEU A 246 -14.08 -19.94 6.66
C LEU A 246 -15.59 -20.20 6.61
N PRO A 247 -16.34 -19.98 7.71
CA PRO A 247 -17.77 -20.27 7.74
C PRO A 247 -18.51 -19.42 6.71
N GLU A 248 -19.76 -19.69 6.36
CA GLU A 248 -20.56 -18.71 5.60
C GLU A 248 -21.00 -17.54 6.50
N ILE A 249 -21.37 -16.40 5.91
CA ILE A 249 -21.92 -15.28 6.68
C ILE A 249 -23.23 -15.72 7.34
N ASP A 250 -23.39 -15.45 8.64
CA ASP A 250 -24.59 -15.76 9.41
C ASP A 250 -25.85 -15.19 8.73
N ALA A 251 -26.92 -15.98 8.65
CA ALA A 251 -28.18 -15.58 8.04
C ALA A 251 -28.78 -14.32 8.68
N ARG A 252 -28.61 -14.13 10.00
CA ARG A 252 -29.07 -12.92 10.72
C ARG A 252 -28.32 -11.67 10.25
N VAL A 253 -27.02 -11.81 9.99
CA VAL A 253 -26.19 -10.72 9.45
C VAL A 253 -26.58 -10.43 8.01
N LYS A 254 -26.77 -11.47 7.19
CA LYS A 254 -27.27 -11.33 5.81
C LYS A 254 -28.64 -10.64 5.76
N ALA A 255 -29.50 -10.81 6.77
CA ALA A 255 -30.85 -10.25 6.79
C ALA A 255 -30.88 -8.72 6.88
N TYR A 256 -30.04 -8.09 7.71
CA TYR A 256 -29.97 -6.61 7.77
C TYR A 256 -28.98 -6.00 6.77
N MET A 257 -28.12 -6.80 6.15
CA MET A 257 -27.26 -6.34 5.04
C MET A 257 -28.03 -6.15 3.73
N ASN A 258 -29.14 -6.86 3.56
CA ASN A 258 -29.92 -6.87 2.32
C ASN A 258 -31.30 -6.24 2.53
N PRO A 259 -31.92 -5.66 1.49
CA PRO A 259 -33.31 -5.22 1.56
C PRO A 259 -34.25 -6.39 1.84
N SER A 260 -35.44 -6.10 2.39
CA SER A 260 -36.42 -7.14 2.69
C SER A 260 -36.85 -7.88 1.42
N GLN A 261 -37.00 -9.20 1.52
CA GLN A 261 -37.36 -10.03 0.37
C GLN A 261 -38.74 -9.66 -0.17
N GLU A 262 -39.69 -9.33 0.70
CA GLU A 262 -41.03 -8.89 0.33
C GLU A 262 -41.02 -7.63 -0.53
N MET A 263 -40.20 -6.64 -0.14
CA MET A 263 -39.99 -5.41 -0.91
C MET A 263 -39.42 -5.70 -2.29
N MET A 264 -38.41 -6.58 -2.36
CA MET A 264 -37.80 -6.97 -3.64
C MET A 264 -38.77 -7.72 -4.55
N VAL A 265 -39.65 -8.56 -3.99
CA VAL A 265 -40.70 -9.26 -4.74
C VAL A 265 -41.72 -8.26 -5.29
N HIS A 266 -42.17 -7.31 -4.46
CA HIS A 266 -43.11 -6.27 -4.87
C HIS A 266 -42.52 -5.37 -5.97
N ALA A 267 -41.25 -4.99 -5.85
CA ALA A 267 -40.57 -4.12 -6.81
C ALA A 267 -40.08 -4.82 -8.08
N LYS A 268 -40.14 -6.15 -8.15
CA LYS A 268 -39.57 -6.96 -9.25
C LYS A 268 -40.11 -6.57 -10.62
N SER A 269 -41.40 -6.25 -10.73
CA SER A 269 -42.01 -5.85 -12.00
C SER A 269 -41.57 -4.46 -12.45
N ALA A 270 -41.45 -3.49 -11.53
CA ALA A 270 -40.96 -2.15 -11.85
C ALA A 270 -39.48 -2.15 -12.21
N LEU A 271 -38.66 -2.96 -11.51
CA LEU A 271 -37.23 -3.12 -11.83
C LEU A 271 -37.03 -3.66 -13.25
N LYS A 272 -37.80 -4.69 -13.65
CA LYS A 272 -37.77 -5.20 -15.03
C LYS A 272 -38.19 -4.13 -16.05
N SER A 273 -39.27 -3.40 -15.79
CA SER A 273 -39.70 -2.31 -16.68
C SER A 273 -38.67 -1.18 -16.79
N PHE A 274 -37.94 -0.92 -15.70
CA PHE A 274 -36.85 0.06 -15.69
C PHE A 274 -35.68 -0.42 -16.54
N GLU A 275 -35.23 -1.66 -16.36
CA GLU A 275 -34.16 -2.28 -17.15
C GLU A 275 -34.46 -2.27 -18.65
N GLU A 276 -35.69 -2.63 -19.04
CA GLU A 276 -36.11 -2.61 -20.46
C GLU A 276 -36.03 -1.21 -21.10
N LYS A 277 -36.27 -0.15 -20.31
CA LYS A 277 -36.27 1.25 -20.76
C LYS A 277 -34.89 1.91 -20.68
N PHE A 278 -33.99 1.37 -19.87
CA PHE A 278 -32.62 1.83 -19.71
C PHE A 278 -31.65 0.74 -20.17
N LYS A 279 -31.37 0.71 -21.48
CA LYS A 279 -30.43 -0.24 -22.06
C LYS A 279 -29.00 0.17 -21.74
N PHE A 280 -28.26 -0.71 -21.07
CA PHE A 280 -26.83 -0.54 -20.80
C PHE A 280 -26.03 -1.47 -21.70
N THR A 281 -24.96 -0.95 -22.31
CA THR A 281 -23.96 -1.76 -23.00
C THR A 281 -22.72 -1.86 -22.12
N ALA A 282 -22.30 -3.09 -21.81
CA ALA A 282 -21.04 -3.30 -21.12
C ALA A 282 -19.90 -2.94 -22.07
N VAL A 283 -19.09 -1.96 -21.67
CA VAL A 283 -17.84 -1.66 -22.37
C VAL A 283 -16.76 -2.54 -21.77
N GLU A 284 -16.23 -3.48 -22.55
CA GLU A 284 -15.08 -4.27 -22.13
C GLU A 284 -13.87 -3.36 -21.97
N LYS A 285 -13.42 -3.15 -20.73
CA LYS A 285 -12.14 -2.48 -20.48
C LYS A 285 -11.03 -3.49 -20.80
N ALA A 286 -10.12 -3.13 -21.71
CA ALA A 286 -8.92 -3.93 -21.97
C ALA A 286 -8.24 -4.27 -20.63
N SER A 287 -8.12 -5.56 -20.33
CA SER A 287 -7.46 -6.02 -19.12
C SER A 287 -6.01 -5.50 -19.14
N ARG A 288 -5.63 -4.69 -18.16
CA ARG A 288 -4.21 -4.36 -17.98
C ARG A 288 -3.49 -5.69 -17.77
N LYS A 289 -2.59 -6.05 -18.69
CA LYS A 289 -1.68 -7.19 -18.54
C LYS A 289 -1.07 -7.09 -17.14
N ARG A 290 -1.26 -8.13 -16.31
CA ARG A 290 -0.66 -8.17 -14.98
C ARG A 290 0.85 -8.02 -15.18
N LYS A 291 1.46 -7.03 -14.52
CA LYS A 291 2.91 -7.01 -14.36
C LYS A 291 3.22 -8.20 -13.45
N HIS A 292 3.78 -9.27 -14.00
CA HIS A 292 4.20 -10.42 -13.21
C HIS A 292 5.30 -9.94 -12.26
N PHE A 293 5.03 -10.05 -10.97
CA PHE A 293 6.04 -9.82 -9.94
C PHE A 293 6.78 -11.14 -9.74
N TRP A 294 8.10 -11.10 -9.63
CA TRP A 294 9.00 -12.27 -9.60
C TRP A 294 8.60 -13.41 -8.64
N SER A 295 7.81 -13.13 -7.61
CA SER A 295 7.25 -14.17 -6.72
C SER A 295 6.34 -15.18 -7.45
N ASP A 296 5.75 -14.82 -8.60
CA ASP A 296 4.85 -15.71 -9.36
C ASP A 296 5.60 -16.67 -10.30
N MET A 297 6.89 -16.43 -10.61
CA MET A 297 7.68 -17.30 -11.50
C MET A 297 8.28 -18.51 -10.78
N ALA A 298 8.24 -18.56 -9.45
CA ALA A 298 8.74 -19.69 -8.68
C ALA A 298 7.79 -20.91 -8.68
N ASP A 299 6.52 -20.72 -9.05
CA ASP A 299 5.47 -21.74 -8.99
C ASP A 299 4.98 -22.24 -10.37
N THR A 300 5.45 -21.67 -11.48
CA THR A 300 5.13 -22.18 -12.81
C THR A 300 6.07 -23.33 -13.17
N LYS A 301 5.67 -24.55 -12.85
CA LYS A 301 6.12 -25.73 -13.59
C LYS A 301 5.72 -25.56 -15.06
N ASP A 302 6.65 -25.95 -15.93
CA ASP A 302 6.59 -25.95 -17.39
C ASP A 302 5.17 -26.04 -17.97
N ASP A 303 4.78 -25.01 -18.72
CA ASP A 303 3.84 -25.18 -19.81
C ASP A 303 4.34 -24.41 -21.03
N SER A 304 5.16 -25.11 -21.80
CA SER A 304 5.66 -24.68 -23.11
C SER A 304 4.51 -24.71 -24.12
N SER A 305 3.81 -23.59 -24.32
CA SER A 305 3.13 -23.31 -25.60
C SER A 305 2.59 -21.87 -25.67
N SER A 306 3.40 -20.95 -26.18
CA SER A 306 2.94 -19.95 -27.18
C SER A 306 4.11 -19.03 -27.54
N ALA A 307 4.63 -19.23 -28.76
CA ALA A 307 5.58 -18.34 -29.40
C ALA A 307 4.96 -16.93 -29.59
N PRO A 308 5.74 -15.84 -29.46
CA PRO A 308 5.23 -14.50 -29.69
C PRO A 308 5.22 -14.24 -31.21
N SER A 309 4.03 -14.16 -31.79
CA SER A 309 3.83 -13.65 -33.15
C SER A 309 3.97 -12.12 -33.16
N SER A 310 4.92 -11.65 -33.97
CA SER A 310 5.10 -10.26 -34.37
C SER A 310 3.88 -9.74 -35.15
N SER A 311 3.29 -8.63 -34.72
CA SER A 311 2.49 -7.79 -35.63
C SER A 311 2.54 -6.32 -35.22
N GLY A 312 2.61 -5.49 -36.27
CA GLY A 312 3.04 -4.09 -36.30
C GLY A 312 2.35 -3.11 -35.35
N ALA A 313 3.15 -2.15 -34.91
CA ALA A 313 2.70 -0.90 -34.33
C ALA A 313 2.31 0.08 -35.45
N THR A 314 1.09 0.62 -35.38
CA THR A 314 0.76 1.97 -35.84
C THR A 314 0.15 2.71 -34.65
N GLY A 315 0.64 3.92 -34.41
CA GLY A 315 0.41 4.67 -33.18
C GLY A 315 -0.96 5.32 -33.06
N ASP A 316 -1.29 5.76 -31.84
CA ASP A 316 -1.42 7.19 -31.56
C ASP A 316 -1.48 7.43 -30.04
N GLY A 317 -0.91 8.54 -29.60
CA GLY A 317 -0.79 8.89 -28.19
C GLY A 317 -1.98 9.68 -27.66
N VAL A 318 -2.35 9.45 -26.40
CA VAL A 318 -2.90 10.47 -25.49
C VAL A 318 -2.52 10.08 -24.05
N LYS A 319 -1.71 10.92 -23.38
CA LYS A 319 -1.47 10.87 -21.94
C LYS A 319 -2.64 11.56 -21.22
N GLY A 320 -3.30 10.84 -20.32
CA GLY A 320 -4.25 11.38 -19.36
C GLY A 320 -3.78 11.06 -17.95
N GLU A 321 -3.42 12.10 -17.20
CA GLU A 321 -3.02 12.04 -15.80
C GLU A 321 -4.22 11.75 -14.89
N GLY A 322 -4.03 10.87 -13.91
CA GLY A 322 -5.00 10.54 -12.88
C GLY A 322 -4.32 9.86 -11.70
N ASN A 323 -4.08 10.64 -10.65
CA ASN A 323 -3.44 10.23 -9.40
C ASN A 323 -4.31 9.25 -8.59
N GLY A 324 -3.74 8.09 -8.28
CA GLY A 324 -4.21 7.15 -7.27
C GLY A 324 -3.02 6.35 -6.77
N ALA A 325 -2.64 6.56 -5.51
CA ALA A 325 -1.39 6.11 -4.90
C ALA A 325 -1.15 4.59 -5.05
N ALA A 326 -0.27 4.25 -6.00
CA ALA A 326 0.56 3.06 -5.93
C ALA A 326 1.95 3.53 -5.50
N VAL A 327 2.55 2.79 -4.58
CA VAL A 327 3.92 2.95 -4.10
C VAL A 327 4.84 3.26 -5.27
N ALA A 328 5.59 4.37 -5.17
CA ALA A 328 6.51 4.85 -6.18
C ALA A 328 7.62 3.82 -6.44
N ALA A 329 7.34 2.87 -7.34
CA ALA A 329 8.36 2.31 -8.21
C ALA A 329 8.71 3.43 -9.19
N GLY A 330 9.99 3.78 -9.19
CA GLY A 330 10.52 5.01 -9.76
C GLY A 330 10.00 5.34 -11.15
N SER A 331 9.90 6.65 -11.37
CA SER A 331 10.03 7.31 -12.67
C SER A 331 10.69 6.41 -13.72
N ASP A 332 9.94 6.06 -14.76
CA ASP A 332 10.45 5.61 -16.05
C ASP A 332 11.15 6.80 -16.74
N GLY A 333 12.14 7.36 -16.04
CA GLY A 333 13.10 8.30 -16.56
C GLY A 333 14.29 7.48 -16.97
N GLY A 334 14.23 6.90 -18.18
CA GLY A 334 15.35 6.32 -18.94
C GLY A 334 16.58 5.92 -18.11
N LYS A 335 16.41 5.05 -17.11
CA LYS A 335 17.56 4.51 -16.38
C LYS A 335 18.23 3.52 -17.31
N GLN A 336 19.38 3.92 -17.84
CA GLN A 336 20.30 3.09 -18.62
C GLN A 336 21.05 2.12 -17.70
N GLU A 337 20.34 1.41 -16.84
CA GLU A 337 20.91 0.58 -15.78
C GLU A 337 20.14 -0.74 -15.67
N VAL A 338 20.87 -1.84 -15.45
CA VAL A 338 20.31 -3.16 -15.11
C VAL A 338 20.14 -3.23 -13.60
N GLY A 339 18.89 -3.13 -13.12
CA GLY A 339 18.57 -3.09 -11.69
C GLY A 339 18.63 -4.47 -11.01
N SER A 340 18.64 -4.49 -9.68
CA SER A 340 18.62 -5.74 -8.88
C SER A 340 17.23 -6.37 -8.76
N LEU A 341 16.17 -5.60 -9.07
CA LEU A 341 14.77 -6.02 -8.94
C LEU A 341 14.34 -6.91 -10.12
N ASN A 342 14.48 -6.42 -11.36
CA ASN A 342 14.12 -7.12 -12.60
C ASN A 342 15.25 -7.06 -13.65
N PRO A 343 16.41 -7.71 -13.39
CA PRO A 343 17.61 -7.57 -14.22
C PRO A 343 17.41 -8.03 -15.68
N VAL A 344 16.66 -9.11 -15.91
CA VAL A 344 16.40 -9.64 -17.26
C VAL A 344 15.54 -8.69 -18.10
N GLU A 345 14.48 -8.12 -17.52
CA GLU A 345 13.61 -7.17 -18.23
C GLU A 345 14.34 -5.85 -18.52
N ASP A 346 15.17 -5.40 -17.58
CA ASP A 346 16.00 -4.21 -17.76
C ASP A 346 17.03 -4.43 -18.87
N PHE A 347 17.67 -5.61 -18.88
CA PHE A 347 18.61 -6.04 -19.92
C PHE A 347 17.93 -6.11 -21.30
N ASP A 348 16.81 -6.82 -21.43
CA ASP A 348 16.07 -6.94 -22.71
C ASP A 348 15.55 -5.59 -23.22
N ARG A 349 15.19 -4.67 -22.32
CA ARG A 349 14.82 -3.30 -22.68
C ARG A 349 16.02 -2.55 -23.25
N MET A 350 17.20 -2.70 -22.67
CA MET A 350 18.43 -2.05 -23.15
C MET A 350 18.92 -2.66 -24.47
N MET A 351 18.82 -3.98 -24.63
CA MET A 351 19.21 -4.70 -25.86
C MET A 351 18.37 -4.29 -27.09
N LYS A 352 17.17 -3.71 -26.91
CA LYS A 352 16.37 -3.16 -28.02
C LYS A 352 16.93 -1.85 -28.58
N SER A 353 17.87 -1.21 -27.90
CA SER A 353 18.48 0.03 -28.34
C SER A 353 19.91 -0.22 -28.80
N VAL A 354 20.17 0.01 -30.09
CA VAL A 354 21.50 -0.18 -30.72
C VAL A 354 22.62 0.56 -29.98
N LYS A 355 22.33 1.70 -29.33
CA LYS A 355 23.34 2.50 -28.61
C LYS A 355 23.68 1.98 -27.20
N LEU A 356 22.88 1.05 -26.66
CA LEU A 356 23.00 0.60 -25.27
C LEU A 356 23.41 -0.86 -25.15
N VAL A 357 23.63 -1.57 -26.27
CA VAL A 357 23.95 -3.00 -26.30
C VAL A 357 25.21 -3.33 -25.50
N GLU A 358 26.34 -2.68 -25.81
CA GLU A 358 27.62 -2.91 -25.10
C GLU A 358 27.49 -2.64 -23.60
N LYS A 359 26.87 -1.52 -23.23
CA LYS A 359 26.61 -1.13 -21.85
C LYS A 359 25.68 -2.11 -21.13
N ALA A 360 24.69 -2.69 -21.83
CA ALA A 360 23.80 -3.70 -21.26
C ALA A 360 24.55 -4.99 -20.94
N LEU A 361 25.44 -5.44 -21.85
CA LEU A 361 26.27 -6.63 -21.66
C LEU A 361 27.24 -6.47 -20.48
N GLU A 362 27.87 -5.30 -20.36
CA GLU A 362 28.74 -4.97 -19.21
C GLU A 362 27.98 -4.98 -17.88
N LEU A 363 26.87 -4.25 -17.79
CA LEU A 363 26.08 -4.14 -16.57
C LEU A 363 25.46 -5.48 -16.15
N MET A 364 25.09 -6.33 -17.11
CA MET A 364 24.56 -7.66 -16.82
C MET A 364 25.65 -8.57 -16.23
N ARG A 365 26.90 -8.50 -16.71
CA ARG A 365 28.05 -9.24 -16.13
C ARG A 365 28.36 -8.78 -14.71
N GLU A 366 28.44 -7.48 -14.47
CA GLU A 366 28.64 -6.92 -13.14
C GLU A 366 27.52 -7.36 -12.18
N ARG A 367 26.28 -7.33 -12.65
CA ARG A 367 25.12 -7.74 -11.85
C ARG A 367 25.16 -9.23 -11.49
N ILE A 368 25.60 -10.10 -12.40
CA ILE A 368 25.80 -11.53 -12.13
C ILE A 368 26.83 -11.72 -11.02
N ILE A 369 27.96 -11.00 -11.08
CA ILE A 369 29.01 -11.07 -10.05
C ILE A 369 28.46 -10.62 -8.71
N VAL A 370 27.76 -9.48 -8.65
CA VAL A 370 27.15 -8.95 -7.41
C VAL A 370 26.17 -9.94 -6.77
N PHE A 371 25.33 -10.61 -7.57
CA PHE A 371 24.41 -11.62 -7.03
C PHE A 371 25.12 -12.85 -6.46
N VAL A 372 26.33 -13.15 -6.92
CA VAL A 372 27.10 -14.31 -6.48
C VAL A 372 27.99 -13.97 -5.29
N THR A 373 28.57 -12.77 -5.24
CA THR A 373 29.48 -12.34 -4.16
C THR A 373 28.72 -11.87 -2.92
N GLN A 374 27.63 -11.12 -3.08
CA GLN A 374 26.87 -10.55 -1.96
C GLN A 374 25.60 -11.37 -1.62
N GLY A 375 25.13 -12.20 -2.55
CA GLY A 375 23.87 -12.93 -2.44
C GLY A 375 24.03 -14.38 -1.97
N GLY A 376 24.42 -14.59 -0.71
CA GLY A 376 24.61 -15.95 -0.14
C GLY A 376 23.37 -16.86 -0.06
N THR A 377 22.17 -16.39 -0.48
CA THR A 377 20.93 -17.19 -0.44
C THR A 377 20.68 -17.94 -1.74
N ALA A 378 20.00 -19.09 -1.66
CA ALA A 378 19.63 -19.90 -2.83
C ALA A 378 18.78 -19.12 -3.86
N ALA A 379 18.07 -18.08 -3.43
CA ALA A 379 17.30 -17.21 -4.31
C ALA A 379 18.19 -16.37 -5.22
N TYR A 380 19.26 -15.75 -4.69
CA TYR A 380 20.20 -14.95 -5.49
C TYR A 380 21.01 -15.78 -6.49
N ARG A 381 21.37 -17.02 -6.11
CA ARG A 381 22.01 -17.98 -7.05
C ARG A 381 21.11 -18.31 -8.24
N LYS A 382 19.83 -18.60 -8.00
CA LYS A 382 18.85 -18.80 -9.08
C LYS A 382 18.71 -17.55 -9.97
N LYS A 383 18.75 -16.34 -9.38
CA LYS A 383 18.75 -15.08 -10.16
C LYS A 383 19.97 -14.99 -11.07
N ALA A 384 21.15 -15.29 -10.53
CA ALA A 384 22.40 -15.23 -11.28
C ALA A 384 22.38 -16.18 -12.49
N VAL A 385 21.91 -17.41 -12.32
CA VAL A 385 21.76 -18.37 -13.43
C VAL A 385 20.81 -17.85 -14.51
N LEU A 386 19.66 -17.28 -14.15
CA LEU A 386 18.74 -16.68 -15.13
C LEU A 386 19.39 -15.50 -15.87
N CYS A 387 20.19 -14.69 -15.18
CA CYS A 387 20.94 -13.61 -15.81
C CYS A 387 22.02 -14.14 -16.77
N VAL A 388 22.70 -15.25 -16.44
CA VAL A 388 23.63 -15.93 -17.34
C VAL A 388 22.91 -16.46 -18.59
N LYS A 389 21.69 -17.01 -18.45
CA LYS A 389 20.85 -17.44 -19.60
C LYS A 389 20.52 -16.26 -20.52
N ALA A 390 20.00 -15.18 -19.96
CA ALA A 390 19.67 -13.97 -20.71
C ALA A 390 20.91 -13.34 -21.36
N LEU A 391 22.06 -13.36 -20.68
CA LEU A 391 23.33 -12.90 -21.23
C LEU A 391 23.77 -13.76 -22.42
N ARG A 392 23.65 -15.10 -22.33
CA ARG A 392 23.96 -16.03 -23.44
C ARG A 392 23.12 -15.73 -24.67
N GLU A 393 21.81 -15.61 -24.50
CA GLU A 393 20.87 -15.29 -25.58
C GLU A 393 21.11 -13.89 -26.17
N GLY A 394 21.46 -12.91 -25.33
CA GLY A 394 21.82 -11.56 -25.75
C GLY A 394 23.11 -11.52 -26.59
N CYS A 395 24.14 -12.25 -26.16
CA CYS A 395 25.41 -12.36 -26.90
C CYS A 395 25.23 -13.06 -28.25
N LEU A 396 24.40 -14.12 -28.33
CA LEU A 396 24.08 -14.79 -29.60
C LEU A 396 23.35 -13.86 -30.58
N ARG A 397 22.45 -13.00 -30.08
CA ARG A 397 21.65 -12.09 -30.91
C ARG A 397 22.48 -10.99 -31.57
N GLU A 398 23.49 -10.49 -30.85
CA GLU A 398 24.33 -9.37 -31.29
C GLU A 398 25.72 -9.84 -31.79
N SER A 399 25.91 -11.15 -31.97
CA SER A 399 27.18 -11.76 -32.41
C SER A 399 28.39 -11.42 -31.52
N GLU A 400 28.16 -11.27 -30.22
CA GLU A 400 29.18 -10.98 -29.18
C GLU A 400 29.55 -12.25 -28.37
N SER A 401 29.60 -13.40 -29.04
CA SER A 401 29.80 -14.71 -28.40
C SER A 401 31.18 -14.88 -27.76
N ALA A 402 32.21 -14.17 -28.26
CA ALA A 402 33.54 -14.13 -27.66
C ALA A 402 33.54 -13.54 -26.24
N LEU A 403 32.71 -12.50 -25.99
CA LEU A 403 32.58 -11.88 -24.67
C LEU A 403 31.93 -12.83 -23.65
N PHE A 404 30.95 -13.63 -24.09
CA PHE A 404 30.32 -14.64 -23.25
C PHE A 404 31.29 -15.78 -22.91
N ASN A 405 31.96 -16.36 -23.91
CA ASN A 405 32.89 -17.46 -23.70
C ASN A 405 34.07 -17.06 -22.80
N ARG A 406 34.59 -15.83 -22.96
CA ARG A 406 35.61 -15.27 -22.07
C ARG A 406 35.10 -15.10 -20.64
N PHE A 407 33.91 -14.54 -20.45
CA PHE A 407 33.31 -14.40 -19.12
C PHE A 407 33.11 -15.75 -18.41
N MET A 408 32.64 -16.77 -19.14
CA MET A 408 32.46 -18.12 -18.61
C MET A 408 33.78 -18.80 -18.23
N ARG A 409 34.84 -18.62 -19.04
CA ARG A 409 36.18 -19.18 -18.76
C ARG A 409 36.93 -18.41 -17.66
N ASP A 410 36.95 -17.09 -17.73
CA ASP A 410 37.80 -16.24 -16.88
C ASP A 410 37.14 -15.87 -15.55
N THR A 411 35.81 -15.76 -15.51
CA THR A 411 35.09 -15.26 -14.32
C THR A 411 34.32 -16.38 -13.62
N VAL A 412 33.50 -17.14 -14.35
CA VAL A 412 32.68 -18.20 -13.76
C VAL A 412 33.53 -19.40 -13.35
N LYS A 413 34.39 -19.90 -14.25
CA LYS A 413 35.21 -21.10 -14.01
C LYS A 413 36.41 -20.83 -13.07
N ALA A 414 37.03 -19.65 -13.13
CA ALA A 414 38.24 -19.37 -12.35
C ALA A 414 37.94 -18.85 -10.92
N ASN A 415 36.85 -18.09 -10.73
CA ASN A 415 36.64 -17.32 -9.49
C ASN A 415 35.36 -17.68 -8.72
N HIS A 416 34.42 -18.44 -9.30
CA HIS A 416 33.10 -18.69 -8.70
C HIS A 416 32.63 -20.15 -8.83
N GLU A 417 33.21 -21.06 -8.04
CA GLU A 417 32.89 -22.49 -8.03
C GLU A 417 31.39 -22.78 -7.81
N THR A 418 30.74 -22.04 -6.90
CA THR A 418 29.31 -22.20 -6.59
C THR A 418 28.40 -21.79 -7.73
N LEU A 419 28.77 -20.77 -8.52
CA LEU A 419 28.04 -20.38 -9.73
C LEU A 419 28.26 -21.42 -10.83
N LEU A 420 29.49 -21.93 -10.98
CA LEU A 420 29.83 -22.95 -11.96
C LEU A 420 28.96 -24.21 -11.78
N GLU A 421 28.80 -24.69 -10.55
CA GLU A 421 27.92 -25.84 -10.26
C GLU A 421 26.46 -25.59 -10.65
N GLU A 422 25.91 -24.41 -10.36
CA GLU A 422 24.52 -24.07 -10.66
C GLU A 422 24.30 -23.86 -12.18
N VAL A 423 25.30 -23.33 -12.88
CA VAL A 423 25.32 -23.19 -14.34
C VAL A 423 25.40 -24.56 -15.03
N GLN A 424 26.23 -25.48 -14.51
CA GLN A 424 26.33 -26.86 -14.99
C GLN A 424 25.02 -27.63 -14.73
N LYS A 425 24.42 -27.49 -13.54
CA LYS A 425 23.09 -28.06 -13.22
C LYS A 425 21.99 -27.52 -14.14
N ALA A 426 22.10 -26.27 -14.59
CA ALA A 426 21.17 -25.64 -15.51
C ALA A 426 21.44 -25.97 -17.00
N GLY A 427 22.48 -26.75 -17.30
CA GLY A 427 22.83 -27.20 -18.65
C GLY A 427 23.40 -26.12 -19.56
N LEU A 428 24.00 -25.07 -19.02
CA LEU A 428 24.54 -23.95 -19.82
C LEU A 428 25.98 -24.21 -20.23
N THR A 429 26.20 -24.29 -21.54
CA THR A 429 27.51 -24.51 -22.17
C THR A 429 28.12 -23.21 -22.70
N LEU A 430 29.40 -23.28 -23.09
CA LEU A 430 30.00 -22.27 -23.96
C LEU A 430 29.25 -22.23 -25.31
N ILE A 431 29.33 -21.11 -26.01
CA ILE A 431 28.81 -20.96 -27.38
C ILE A 431 29.82 -21.59 -28.34
N SER A 432 29.39 -22.57 -29.15
CA SER A 432 30.24 -23.27 -30.12
C SER A 432 30.24 -22.61 -31.50
N GLU A 433 31.19 -23.02 -32.34
CA GLU A 433 31.26 -22.65 -33.77
C GLU A 433 30.00 -23.05 -34.58
N GLU A 434 29.21 -24.03 -34.10
CA GLU A 434 27.94 -24.42 -34.73
C GLU A 434 26.80 -23.43 -34.43
N GLU A 435 26.87 -22.75 -33.28
CA GLU A 435 25.84 -21.82 -32.82
C GLU A 435 26.11 -20.38 -33.28
N ASP A 436 27.38 -20.00 -33.42
CA ASP A 436 27.79 -18.70 -33.94
C ASP A 436 29.03 -18.83 -34.84
N SER A 437 28.89 -18.42 -36.10
CA SER A 437 29.96 -18.48 -37.11
C SER A 437 31.12 -17.52 -36.84
N ALA A 438 30.96 -16.58 -35.89
CA ALA A 438 32.05 -15.73 -35.40
C ALA A 438 33.00 -16.45 -34.43
N VAL A 439 32.64 -17.63 -33.92
CA VAL A 439 33.45 -18.42 -32.98
C VAL A 439 34.25 -19.47 -33.75
N TYR A 440 35.57 -19.46 -33.59
CA TYR A 440 36.48 -20.41 -34.25
C TYR A 440 37.38 -21.17 -33.25
N ASP A 441 37.26 -20.89 -31.96
CA ASP A 441 38.12 -21.41 -30.88
C ASP A 441 37.38 -22.37 -29.93
N VAL A 442 36.11 -22.68 -30.21
CA VAL A 442 35.27 -23.56 -29.37
C VAL A 442 34.50 -24.54 -30.26
N THR A 443 34.93 -25.81 -30.26
CA THR A 443 34.19 -26.89 -30.93
C THR A 443 32.95 -27.29 -30.12
N ALA A 444 32.01 -28.00 -30.75
CA ALA A 444 30.84 -28.55 -30.05
C ALA A 444 31.22 -29.47 -28.88
N ASP A 445 32.30 -30.24 -29.04
CA ASP A 445 32.84 -31.11 -27.98
C ASP A 445 33.46 -30.29 -26.84
N ASP A 446 34.13 -29.17 -27.13
CA ASP A 446 34.68 -28.27 -26.10
C ASP A 446 33.59 -27.56 -25.29
N ALA A 447 32.48 -27.20 -25.94
CA ALA A 447 31.32 -26.61 -25.27
C ALA A 447 30.65 -27.61 -24.31
N MET A 448 30.57 -28.88 -24.69
CA MET A 448 30.05 -29.96 -23.85
C MET A 448 31.02 -30.35 -22.73
N ALA A 449 32.35 -30.31 -22.98
CA ALA A 449 33.37 -30.56 -21.97
C ALA A 449 33.33 -29.54 -20.81
N PHE A 450 32.77 -28.34 -21.04
CA PHE A 450 32.53 -27.35 -19.99
C PHE A 450 31.58 -27.86 -18.89
N LEU A 451 30.67 -28.80 -19.20
CA LEU A 451 29.74 -29.40 -18.24
C LEU A 451 30.39 -30.45 -17.33
N SER A 452 31.50 -31.06 -17.76
CA SER A 452 32.18 -32.15 -17.06
C SER A 452 33.47 -31.72 -16.35
N THR A 453 33.85 -30.44 -16.45
CA THR A 453 35.11 -29.97 -15.87
C THR A 453 35.03 -29.88 -14.34
N GLN A 454 35.85 -30.66 -13.64
CA GLN A 454 36.11 -30.50 -12.20
C GLN A 454 37.25 -29.48 -11.96
N VAL A 455 37.07 -28.60 -10.98
CA VAL A 455 38.07 -27.60 -10.58
C VAL A 455 39.21 -28.30 -9.83
N LYS A 456 40.47 -28.15 -10.29
CA LYS A 456 41.67 -28.54 -9.54
C LYS A 456 42.08 -27.38 -8.63
N SER A 457 42.03 -27.57 -7.32
CA SER A 457 42.62 -26.66 -6.35
C SER A 457 44.15 -26.71 -6.43
N GLN A 458 44.80 -25.56 -6.65
CA GLN A 458 46.25 -25.44 -6.45
C GLN A 458 46.53 -25.10 -4.98
N ALA A 459 47.22 -26.01 -4.29
CA ALA A 459 47.72 -25.82 -2.94
C ALA A 459 48.94 -24.89 -2.96
N ALA A 460 48.86 -23.75 -2.26
CA ALA A 460 50.02 -22.92 -1.96
C ALA A 460 50.83 -23.56 -0.81
N SER A 461 52.13 -23.74 -1.06
CA SER A 461 53.12 -24.29 -0.14
C SER A 461 53.43 -23.29 0.99
N ILE A 462 53.31 -23.77 2.23
CA ILE A 462 53.73 -23.07 3.46
C ILE A 462 55.18 -23.45 3.75
N VAL A 463 56.05 -22.45 3.91
CA VAL A 463 57.39 -22.60 4.51
C VAL A 463 57.27 -22.26 6.01
N PRO A 464 57.83 -23.09 6.93
CA PRO A 464 57.73 -22.86 8.37
C PRO A 464 58.86 -21.95 8.89
N GLN A 465 58.54 -21.09 9.85
CA GLN A 465 59.51 -20.54 10.80
C GLN A 465 59.04 -20.82 12.23
N ASP A 466 59.88 -21.54 12.96
CA ASP A 466 59.82 -21.80 14.40
C ASP A 466 60.11 -20.54 15.23
N GLY A 467 59.64 -20.52 16.49
CA GLY A 467 60.33 -19.82 17.58
C GLY A 467 59.46 -18.95 18.51
N GLU A 468 58.83 -19.62 19.49
CA GLU A 468 58.75 -19.30 20.94
C GLU A 468 58.64 -17.85 21.49
N ASP A 469 57.64 -17.72 22.39
CA ASP A 469 57.58 -17.00 23.69
C ASP A 469 56.30 -16.14 23.82
N SER A 470 55.28 -16.61 24.53
CA SER A 470 55.06 -16.43 25.99
C SER A 470 55.02 -14.96 26.40
N ASP A 471 53.82 -14.40 26.62
CA ASP A 471 53.41 -13.91 27.94
C ASP A 471 52.05 -13.17 27.94
N GLU A 472 51.26 -13.54 28.94
CA GLU A 472 50.33 -12.72 29.76
C GLU A 472 49.06 -12.11 29.14
N SER A 473 47.98 -12.88 29.28
CA SER A 473 46.63 -12.37 29.54
C SER A 473 46.53 -11.83 30.98
N LEU A 474 46.48 -10.51 31.14
CA LEU A 474 46.19 -9.83 32.39
C LEU A 474 45.14 -8.74 32.12
N PHE A 475 44.16 -8.64 33.03
CA PHE A 475 43.01 -7.73 33.08
C PHE A 475 41.69 -8.24 32.49
N ASP A 476 41.02 -9.06 33.30
CA ASP A 476 39.56 -9.00 33.45
C ASP A 476 39.28 -9.08 34.96
N ASP A 477 38.97 -7.92 35.55
CA ASP A 477 38.24 -7.69 36.81
C ASP A 477 38.56 -6.28 37.33
N LEU A 478 37.61 -5.34 37.16
CA LEU A 478 37.16 -4.37 38.17
C LEU A 478 36.14 -3.36 37.57
N GLU A 479 34.93 -3.42 38.14
CA GLU A 479 33.82 -2.44 38.19
C GLU A 479 33.07 -2.01 36.92
#